data_AF-A0A0F9GQQ0-F1
#
_entry.id   AF-A0A0F9GQQ0-F1
#
_cell.length_a   1.000
_cell.length_b   1.000
_cell.length_c   1.000
_cell.angle_alpha   90.00
_cell.angle_beta   90.00
_cell.angle_gamma   90.00
#
_symmetry.space_group_name_H-M   'P 1'
#
loop_
_entity.id
_entity.type
_entity.pdbx_description
1 polymer ?
#
loop_
_entity_poly.entity_id
_entity_poly.type
_entity_poly.pdbx_seq_one_letter_code
_entity_poly.pdbx_strand_id
1 'polypeptide(L)'
;MGTSEGKGDKNTNLAQTPKIDKAKLADGKEYELAPVNINILADLEDKFDIPFGELMGSGRIKPLRYLVYLRLKPNYPDITEEEVGKLIDINVLTKIIKMIGM
;
A
#
# COMPACT_ATOMS: atom_id res chain seq x y z
N MET A 1 30.77 20.31 42.18
CA MET A 1 31.70 19.56 41.31
C MET A 1 31.40 18.08 41.47
N GLY A 2 31.22 17.35 40.37
CA GLY A 2 31.02 15.88 40.39
C GLY A 2 29.75 15.42 39.69
N THR A 3 29.83 15.35 38.37
CA THR A 3 28.93 14.70 37.42
C THR A 3 28.94 13.16 37.52
N SER A 4 27.81 12.52 37.22
CA SER A 4 27.66 11.27 36.45
C SER A 4 26.14 11.06 36.25
N GLU A 5 25.59 11.22 35.04
CA GLU A 5 25.49 10.18 33.98
C GLU A 5 24.84 8.90 34.53
N GLY A 6 23.73 8.35 34.04
CA GLY A 6 23.10 8.34 32.72
C GLY A 6 22.56 6.91 32.47
N LYS A 7 21.55 6.76 31.60
CA LYS A 7 20.87 5.49 31.16
C LYS A 7 19.98 4.81 32.21
N GLY A 8 18.83 4.22 31.90
CA GLY A 8 18.15 3.74 30.68
C GLY A 8 16.97 2.91 31.25
N ASP A 9 15.85 2.62 30.62
CA ASP A 9 15.47 2.54 29.22
C ASP A 9 13.94 2.71 29.23
N LYS A 10 13.42 3.77 28.61
CA LYS A 10 11.98 3.84 28.31
C LYS A 10 11.74 3.06 27.03
N ASN A 11 11.56 1.76 27.21
CA ASN A 11 10.67 0.90 26.44
C ASN A 11 10.51 1.33 24.97
N THR A 12 11.53 1.08 24.15
CA THR A 12 11.39 1.18 22.70
C THR A 12 10.42 0.09 22.29
N ASN A 13 9.18 0.46 21.98
CA ASN A 13 8.17 -0.46 21.45
C ASN A 13 8.68 -0.98 20.10
N LEU A 14 9.34 -2.14 20.16
CA LEU A 14 9.87 -2.88 19.02
C LEU A 14 8.68 -3.38 18.19
N ALA A 15 8.74 -3.09 16.89
CA ALA A 15 7.88 -3.60 15.82
C ALA A 15 6.38 -3.26 15.95
N GLN A 16 5.98 -2.11 15.41
CA GLN A 16 4.63 -2.01 14.86
C GLN A 16 4.55 -3.04 13.73
N THR A 17 3.93 -4.19 13.99
CA THR A 17 3.62 -5.18 12.96
C THR A 17 2.88 -4.45 11.84
N PRO A 18 3.35 -4.51 10.59
CA PRO A 18 2.72 -3.77 9.52
C PRO A 18 1.27 -4.23 9.40
N LYS A 19 0.33 -3.29 9.55
CA LYS A 19 -1.10 -3.56 9.46
C LYS A 19 -1.39 -4.13 8.08
N ILE A 20 -1.89 -5.37 8.03
CA ILE A 20 -2.35 -5.98 6.79
C ILE A 20 -3.74 -5.41 6.51
N ASP A 21 -3.87 -4.72 5.37
CA ASP A 21 -5.15 -4.23 4.93
C ASP A 21 -5.93 -5.35 4.23
N LYS A 22 -7.24 -5.42 4.48
CA LYS A 22 -8.13 -6.34 3.78
C LYS A 22 -9.15 -5.57 2.97
N ALA A 23 -9.33 -5.94 1.71
CA ALA A 23 -10.26 -5.30 0.79
C ALA A 23 -11.24 -6.32 0.21
N LYS A 24 -12.54 -6.04 0.34
CA LYS A 24 -13.58 -6.78 -0.37
C LYS A 24 -13.73 -6.22 -1.78
N LEU A 25 -13.44 -7.03 -2.79
CA LEU A 25 -13.47 -6.64 -4.21
C LEU A 25 -14.82 -6.96 -4.87
N ALA A 26 -14.98 -6.61 -6.15
CA ALA A 26 -16.26 -6.68 -6.87
C ALA A 26 -16.81 -8.11 -7.03
N ASP A 27 -15.95 -9.12 -6.99
CA ASP A 27 -16.33 -10.54 -6.97
C ASP A 27 -16.91 -10.99 -5.61
N GLY A 28 -16.97 -10.09 -4.63
CA GLY A 28 -17.47 -10.36 -3.30
C GLY A 28 -16.48 -11.08 -2.39
N LYS A 29 -15.25 -11.37 -2.85
CA LYS A 29 -14.21 -12.00 -2.04
C LYS A 29 -13.39 -10.95 -1.29
N GLU A 30 -12.81 -11.37 -0.18
CA GLU A 30 -11.90 -10.56 0.62
C GLU A 30 -10.45 -10.91 0.28
N TYR A 31 -9.65 -9.89 0.00
CA TYR A 31 -8.26 -10.03 -0.39
C TYR A 31 -7.35 -9.31 0.61
N GLU A 32 -6.22 -9.93 0.93
CA GLU A 32 -5.18 -9.34 1.76
C GLU A 32 -4.22 -8.51 0.89
N LEU A 33 -4.14 -7.23 1.18
CA LEU A 33 -3.24 -6.30 0.52
C LEU A 33 -1.94 -6.22 1.31
N ALA A 34 -0.82 -6.53 0.65
CA ALA A 34 0.49 -6.34 1.23
C ALA A 34 0.70 -4.88 1.64
N PRO A 35 1.46 -4.62 2.73
CA PRO A 35 1.82 -3.27 3.13
C PRO A 35 2.55 -2.53 1.99
N VAL A 36 2.26 -1.24 1.84
CA VAL A 36 3.04 -0.39 0.92
C VAL A 36 4.45 -0.23 1.49
N ASN A 37 5.45 -0.60 0.70
CA ASN A 37 6.87 -0.48 1.04
C ASN A 37 7.62 0.27 -0.06
N ILE A 38 8.89 0.62 0.17
CA ILE A 38 9.68 1.43 -0.77
C ILE A 38 9.85 0.79 -2.15
N ASN A 39 9.88 -0.55 -2.24
CA ASN A 39 9.98 -1.24 -3.53
C ASN A 39 8.69 -1.08 -4.34
N ILE A 40 7.52 -1.16 -3.71
CA ILE A 40 6.24 -0.91 -4.38
C ILE A 40 6.17 0.53 -4.90
N LEU A 41 6.72 1.50 -4.15
CA LEU A 41 6.76 2.89 -4.58
C LEU A 41 7.70 3.07 -5.78
N ALA A 42 8.90 2.51 -5.72
CA ALA A 42 9.86 2.54 -6.83
C ALA A 42 9.29 1.88 -8.10
N ASP A 43 8.68 0.70 -7.97
CA ASP A 43 8.03 0.00 -9.10
C ASP A 43 6.90 0.84 -9.74
N LEU A 44 6.22 1.67 -8.95
CA LEU A 44 5.18 2.57 -9.43
C LEU A 44 5.78 3.76 -10.19
N GLU A 45 6.82 4.38 -9.64
CA GLU A 45 7.54 5.49 -10.29
C GLU A 45 8.16 5.03 -11.61
N ASP A 46 8.88 3.90 -11.61
CA ASP A 46 9.53 3.33 -12.79
C ASP A 46 8.53 3.01 -13.90
N LYS A 47 7.33 2.51 -13.56
CA LYS A 47 6.32 2.16 -14.56
C LYS A 47 5.71 3.39 -15.25
N PHE A 48 5.55 4.49 -14.51
CA PHE A 48 4.84 5.66 -15.01
C PHE A 48 5.75 6.84 -15.36
N ASP A 49 7.06 6.74 -15.06
CA ASP A 49 8.06 7.79 -15.24
C ASP A 49 7.65 9.11 -14.55
N ILE A 50 7.04 9.00 -13.38
CA ILE A 50 6.48 10.12 -12.62
C ILE A 50 6.72 9.85 -11.12
N PRO A 51 7.16 10.86 -10.33
CA PRO A 51 7.31 10.72 -8.89
C PRO A 51 6.01 10.34 -8.17
N PHE A 52 6.11 9.53 -7.11
CA PHE A 52 4.97 9.03 -6.35
C PHE A 52 4.06 10.15 -5.84
N GLY A 53 4.65 11.24 -5.34
CA GLY A 53 3.91 12.40 -4.85
C GLY A 53 2.97 13.00 -5.91
N GLU A 54 3.40 13.04 -7.17
CA GLU A 54 2.58 13.52 -8.28
C GLU A 54 1.52 12.51 -8.70
N LEU A 55 1.86 11.21 -8.69
CA LEU A 55 0.91 10.15 -9.00
C LEU A 55 -0.31 10.18 -8.06
N MET A 56 -0.07 10.37 -6.76
CA MET A 56 -1.11 10.38 -5.74
C MET A 56 -2.00 11.63 -5.79
N GLY A 57 -1.45 12.79 -6.19
CA GLY A 57 -2.22 14.04 -6.33
C GLY A 57 -3.04 14.15 -7.62
N SER A 58 -2.76 13.31 -8.62
CA SER A 58 -3.27 13.49 -9.98
C SER A 58 -4.65 12.88 -10.27
N GLY A 59 -5.24 12.13 -9.34
CA GLY A 59 -6.50 11.41 -9.55
C GLY A 59 -6.44 10.35 -10.66
N ARG A 60 -5.24 9.97 -11.10
CA ARG A 60 -5.06 9.02 -12.21
C ARG A 60 -5.41 7.61 -11.76
N ILE A 61 -6.30 6.97 -12.51
CA ILE A 61 -6.79 5.62 -12.20
C ILE A 61 -5.77 4.53 -12.54
N LYS A 62 -4.96 4.71 -13.59
CA LYS A 62 -3.97 3.70 -14.01
C LYS A 62 -2.91 3.41 -12.92
N PRO A 63 -2.27 4.43 -12.30
CA PRO A 63 -1.35 4.21 -11.18
C PRO A 63 -2.03 3.55 -9.99
N LEU A 64 -3.25 3.97 -9.65
CA LEU A 64 -4.01 3.36 -8.55
C LEU A 64 -4.30 1.87 -8.79
N ARG A 65 -4.74 1.50 -9.99
CA ARG A 65 -4.93 0.10 -10.37
C ARG A 65 -3.64 -0.69 -10.24
N TYR A 66 -2.53 -0.13 -10.74
CA TYR A 66 -1.24 -0.81 -10.67
C TYR A 66 -0.73 -0.95 -9.23
N LEU A 67 -0.93 0.06 -8.38
CA LEU A 67 -0.63 -0.01 -6.96
C LEU A 67 -1.39 -1.16 -6.28
N VAL A 68 -2.69 -1.30 -6.55
CA VAL A 68 -3.47 -2.42 -6.00
C VAL A 68 -2.95 -3.76 -6.51
N TYR A 69 -2.58 -3.86 -7.79
CA TYR A 69 -1.94 -5.04 -8.35
C TYR A 69 -0.63 -5.40 -7.63
N LEU A 70 0.27 -4.43 -7.42
CA LEU A 70 1.53 -4.63 -6.70
C LEU A 70 1.30 -5.08 -5.25
N ARG A 71 0.22 -4.63 -4.62
CA ARG A 71 -0.14 -5.05 -3.25
C ARG A 71 -0.77 -6.44 -3.18
N LEU A 72 -1.46 -6.89 -4.23
CA LEU A 72 -2.08 -8.22 -4.28
C LEU A 72 -1.09 -9.32 -4.68
N LYS A 73 -0.20 -9.03 -5.64
CA LYS A 73 0.71 -10.01 -6.24
C LYS A 73 1.54 -10.85 -5.23
N PRO A 74 2.05 -10.30 -4.11
CA PRO A 74 2.80 -11.10 -3.14
C PRO A 74 2.00 -12.23 -2.49
N ASN A 75 0.69 -12.02 -2.29
CA ASN A 75 -0.22 -12.99 -1.68
C ASN A 75 -0.97 -13.83 -2.73
N TYR A 76 -1.08 -13.32 -3.95
CA TYR A 76 -1.83 -13.91 -5.07
C TYR A 76 -0.97 -13.86 -6.34
N PRO A 77 0.06 -14.73 -6.49
CA PRO A 77 1.07 -14.61 -7.54
C PRO A 77 0.53 -14.78 -8.96
N ASP A 78 -0.60 -15.49 -9.11
CA ASP A 78 -1.26 -15.72 -10.40
C ASP A 78 -2.16 -14.56 -10.84
N ILE A 79 -2.42 -13.56 -9.96
CA ILE A 79 -3.26 -12.43 -10.31
C ILE A 79 -2.56 -11.56 -11.37
N THR A 80 -3.32 -11.10 -12.34
CA THR A 80 -2.84 -10.18 -13.39
C THR A 80 -3.32 -8.75 -13.15
N GLU A 81 -2.63 -7.77 -13.72
CA GLU A 81 -3.08 -6.36 -13.65
C GLU A 81 -4.46 -6.17 -14.32
N GLU A 82 -4.73 -6.95 -15.38
CA GLU A 82 -6.01 -6.92 -16.08
C GLU A 82 -7.15 -7.42 -15.18
N GLU A 83 -6.95 -8.54 -14.49
CA GLU A 83 -7.93 -9.08 -13.54
C GLU A 83 -8.20 -8.10 -12.39
N VAL A 84 -7.15 -7.46 -11.86
CA VAL A 84 -7.32 -6.42 -10.84
C VAL A 84 -8.21 -5.28 -11.37
N GLY A 85 -8.05 -4.88 -12.64
CA GLY A 85 -8.92 -3.91 -13.27
C GLY A 85 -10.40 -4.34 -13.36
N LYS A 86 -10.69 -5.65 -13.45
CA LYS A 86 -12.04 -6.20 -13.44
C LYS A 86 -12.61 -6.30 -12.02
N LEU A 87 -11.76 -6.44 -11.01
CA LEU A 87 -12.14 -6.57 -9.60
C LEU A 87 -12.36 -5.22 -8.89
N ILE A 88 -11.87 -4.12 -9.45
CA ILE A 88 -12.03 -2.76 -8.92
C ILE A 88 -13.10 -2.02 -9.72
N ASP A 89 -14.37 -2.21 -9.34
CA ASP A 89 -15.46 -1.37 -9.82
C ASP A 89 -15.44 0.03 -9.16
N ILE A 90 -16.35 0.91 -9.56
CA ILE A 90 -16.40 2.28 -9.02
C ILE A 90 -16.70 2.33 -7.50
N ASN A 91 -17.42 1.35 -6.97
CA ASN A 91 -17.73 1.29 -5.54
C ASN A 91 -16.50 0.85 -4.73
N VAL A 92 -15.79 -0.17 -5.21
CA VAL A 92 -14.53 -0.67 -4.65
C VAL A 92 -13.46 0.40 -4.73
N LEU A 93 -13.37 1.12 -5.85
CA LEU A 93 -12.42 2.21 -6.06
C LEU A 93 -12.48 3.26 -4.95
N THR A 94 -13.68 3.73 -4.61
CA THR A 94 -13.84 4.73 -3.53
C THR A 94 -13.39 4.22 -2.15
N LYS A 95 -13.53 2.92 -1.89
CA LYS A 95 -13.07 2.30 -0.64
C LYS A 95 -11.56 2.17 -0.61
N ILE A 96 -10.96 1.78 -1.74
CA ILE A 96 -9.51 1.64 -1.87
C ILE A 96 -8.81 2.99 -1.69
N ILE A 97 -9.32 4.05 -2.31
CA ILE A 97 -8.78 5.42 -2.15
C ILE A 97 -8.73 5.80 -0.66
N LYS A 98 -9.85 5.64 0.05
CA LYS A 98 -9.94 5.93 1.50
C LYS A 98 -8.99 5.07 2.34
N MET A 99 -8.81 3.80 1.98
CA MET A 99 -7.95 2.86 2.69
C MET A 99 -6.47 3.23 2.58
N ILE A 100 -6.06 3.71 1.41
CA ILE A 100 -4.67 4.13 1.15
C ILE A 100 -4.37 5.51 1.81
N GLY A 101 -5.40 6.20 2.32
CA GLY A 101 -5.23 7.52 2.92
C GLY A 101 -5.07 8.63 1.89
N MET A 102 -5.63 8.45 0.69
CA MET A 102 -5.80 9.47 -0.35
C MET A 102 -7.15 10.16 -0.24
#